data_AF-A0A268JQP6-F1
#
_entry.id   AF-A0A268JQP6-F1
#
_cell.length_a   1.000
_cell.length_b   1.000
_cell.length_c   1.000
_cell.angle_alpha   90.00
_cell.angle_beta   90.00
_cell.angle_gamma   90.00
#
_symmetry.space_group_name_H-M   'P 1'
#
loop_
_entity.id
_entity.type
_entity.pdbx_description
1 polymer ?
#
loop_
_entity_poly.entity_id
_entity_poly.type
_entity_poly.pdbx_seq_one_letter_code
_entity_poly.pdbx_strand_id
1 'polypeptide(L)'
;MCFSNNYIEQLANKMTEEIQKYSLYKFVRVEYLDNGNAAGAKGVALISNVILGDKDGALYSVEPNINGLRFAKGEISYNKYRKLQRRNDVNMLFCFFGIIGFFSISMWVLSKMI
;
A
#
# COMPACT_ATOMS: atom_id res chain seq x y z
N MET A 1 -18.16 -3.68 5.11
CA MET A 1 -17.69 -2.71 6.13
C MET A 1 -17.02 -1.57 5.39
N CYS A 2 -17.58 -0.37 5.40
CA CYS A 2 -16.97 0.80 4.78
C CYS A 2 -16.00 1.42 5.78
N PHE A 3 -14.70 1.30 5.55
CA PHE A 3 -13.70 2.04 6.32
C PHE A 3 -13.83 3.53 5.96
N SER A 4 -13.84 4.40 6.96
CA SER A 4 -13.78 5.85 6.75
C SER A 4 -12.50 6.19 6.00
N ASN A 5 -12.63 6.78 4.80
CA ASN A 5 -11.50 7.21 3.98
C ASN A 5 -10.53 8.12 4.76
N ASN A 6 -11.08 8.87 5.72
CA ASN A 6 -10.38 9.79 6.59
C ASN A 6 -9.33 9.09 7.47
N TYR A 7 -9.58 7.83 7.90
CA TYR A 7 -8.61 7.08 8.70
C TYR A 7 -7.40 6.63 7.88
N ILE A 8 -7.62 6.21 6.63
CA ILE A 8 -6.56 5.78 5.71
C ILE A 8 -5.66 6.96 5.36
N GLU A 9 -6.26 8.13 5.09
CA GLU A 9 -5.54 9.38 4.83
C GLU A 9 -4.73 9.84 6.04
N GLN A 10 -5.33 9.86 7.24
CA GLN A 10 -4.61 10.22 8.48
C GLN A 10 -3.43 9.29 8.74
N LEU A 11 -3.60 7.98 8.52
CA LEU A 11 -2.53 7.01 8.67
C LEU A 11 -1.41 7.26 7.66
N ALA A 12 -1.75 7.47 6.38
CA ALA A 12 -0.76 7.74 5.33
C ALA A 12 0.00 9.05 5.59
N ASN A 13 -0.69 10.10 6.05
CA ASN A 13 -0.07 11.38 6.42
C ASN A 13 0.93 11.19 7.57
N LYS A 14 0.51 10.55 8.67
CA LYS A 14 1.38 10.30 9.83
C LYS A 14 2.62 9.49 9.44
N MET A 15 2.45 8.45 8.62
CA MET A 15 3.56 7.63 8.16
C MET A 15 4.49 8.40 7.20
N THR A 16 3.94 9.30 6.38
CA THR A 16 4.73 10.19 5.53
C THR A 16 5.57 11.16 6.36
N GLU A 17 5.00 11.74 7.41
CA GLU A 17 5.74 12.59 8.36
C GLU A 17 6.86 11.83 9.06
N GLU A 18 6.60 10.59 9.51
CA GLU A 18 7.63 9.74 10.11
C GLU A 18 8.74 9.38 9.10
N ILE A 19 8.39 9.10 7.85
CA ILE A 19 9.36 8.88 6.78
C ILE A 19 10.20 10.14 6.58
N GLN A 20 9.59 11.31 6.47
CA GLN A 20 10.33 12.57 6.27
C GLN A 20 11.27 12.89 7.45
N LYS A 21 10.85 12.60 8.69
CA LYS A 21 11.62 12.90 9.89
C LYS A 21 12.80 11.95 10.11
N TYR A 22 12.63 10.67 9.77
CA TYR A 22 13.60 9.63 10.08
C TYR A 22 14.30 9.03 8.85
N SER A 23 14.06 9.55 7.64
CA SER A 23 14.70 9.01 6.44
C SER A 23 16.18 9.38 6.36
N LEU A 24 17.00 8.39 6.00
CA LEU A 24 18.39 8.61 5.58
C LEU A 24 18.49 9.18 4.15
N TYR A 25 17.41 9.06 3.39
CA TYR A 25 17.28 9.54 2.02
C TYR A 25 16.66 10.93 1.97
N LYS A 26 16.93 11.68 0.90
CA LYS A 26 16.33 13.00 0.68
C LYS A 26 14.86 12.84 0.28
N PHE A 27 13.96 13.50 1.01
CA PHE A 27 12.57 13.59 0.61
C PHE A 27 12.43 14.44 -0.66
N VAL A 28 11.87 13.86 -1.74
CA VAL A 28 11.74 14.54 -3.04
C VAL A 28 10.31 15.05 -3.24
N ARG A 29 9.33 14.15 -3.21
CA ARG A 29 7.92 14.48 -3.43
C ARG A 29 6.99 13.38 -2.92
N VAL A 30 5.71 13.71 -2.79
CA VAL A 30 4.63 12.77 -2.54
C VAL A 30 3.86 12.54 -3.84
N GLU A 31 3.53 11.29 -4.13
CA GLU A 31 2.68 10.91 -5.25
C GLU A 31 1.29 10.55 -4.74
N TYR A 32 0.30 11.29 -5.24
CA TYR A 32 -1.10 11.11 -4.90
C TYR A 32 -1.78 10.24 -5.96
N LEU A 33 -2.67 9.37 -5.52
CA LEU A 33 -3.52 8.60 -6.41
C LEU A 33 -4.65 9.52 -6.87
N ASP A 34 -4.47 10.14 -8.04
CA ASP A 34 -5.52 10.93 -8.67
C ASP A 34 -6.51 9.98 -9.33
N ASN A 35 -7.73 9.90 -8.79
CA ASN A 35 -8.79 9.11 -9.38
C ASN A 35 -9.38 9.92 -10.53
N GLY A 36 -8.72 9.86 -11.69
CA GLY A 36 -8.92 10.74 -12.85
C GLY A 36 -10.27 10.66 -13.58
N ASN A 37 -11.40 10.51 -12.88
CA ASN A 37 -12.76 10.54 -13.44
C ASN A 37 -13.81 11.09 -12.46
N ALA A 38 -13.54 12.22 -11.80
CA ALA A 38 -14.60 12.95 -11.12
C ALA A 38 -14.36 14.46 -11.19
N ALA A 39 -14.67 15.05 -12.36
CA ALA A 39 -15.03 16.45 -12.44
C ALA A 39 -16.29 16.67 -11.56
N GLY A 40 -16.11 16.90 -10.27
CA GLY A 40 -17.19 17.23 -9.34
C GLY A 40 -17.10 16.66 -7.92
N ALA A 41 -16.23 15.68 -7.64
CA ALA A 41 -16.04 15.22 -6.27
C ALA A 41 -14.80 15.90 -5.68
N LYS A 42 -14.97 16.66 -4.59
CA LYS A 42 -13.89 17.04 -3.66
C LYS A 42 -13.34 15.77 -2.98
N GLY A 43 -12.80 14.85 -3.76
CA GLY A 43 -12.12 13.66 -3.27
C GLY A 43 -10.75 14.09 -2.77
N VAL A 44 -10.51 13.91 -1.48
CA VAL A 44 -9.20 14.15 -0.89
C VAL A 44 -8.20 13.23 -1.59
N ALA A 45 -7.17 13.82 -2.20
CA ALA A 45 -6.12 13.09 -2.89
C ALA A 45 -5.41 12.16 -1.89
N LEU A 46 -5.56 10.85 -2.08
CA LEU A 46 -4.95 9.83 -1.23
C LEU A 46 -3.45 9.73 -1.54
N ILE A 47 -2.61 9.83 -0.51
CA ILE A 47 -1.17 9.61 -0.65
C ILE A 47 -0.94 8.13 -1.00
N SER A 48 -0.40 7.90 -2.20
CA SER A 48 -0.06 6.55 -2.65
C SER A 48 1.37 6.17 -2.29
N ASN A 49 2.31 7.08 -2.55
CA ASN A 49 3.74 6.82 -2.44
C ASN A 49 4.49 8.09 -2.07
N VAL A 50 5.67 7.90 -1.49
CA VAL A 50 6.66 8.93 -1.20
C VAL A 50 7.91 8.61 -2.02
N ILE A 51 8.40 9.60 -2.76
CA ILE A 51 9.62 9.48 -3.54
C ILE A 51 10.80 9.96 -2.70
N LEU A 52 11.73 9.04 -2.46
CA LEU A 52 12.97 9.27 -1.75
C LEU A 52 14.15 9.24 -2.72
N GLY A 53 15.04 10.22 -2.62
CA GLY A 53 16.25 10.32 -3.43
C GLY A 53 17.49 9.95 -2.63
N ASP A 54 18.35 9.14 -3.23
CA ASP A 54 19.68 8.85 -2.71
C ASP A 54 20.69 9.94 -3.10
N LYS A 55 21.85 9.93 -2.43
CA LYS A 55 23.00 10.79 -2.75
C LYS A 55 23.54 10.54 -4.15
N ASP A 56 23.40 9.31 -4.64
CA ASP A 56 23.83 8.87 -5.97
C ASP A 56 22.81 9.22 -7.07
N GLY A 57 21.71 9.90 -6.72
CA GLY A 57 20.65 10.30 -7.66
C GLY A 57 19.61 9.21 -7.95
N ALA A 58 19.71 8.04 -7.32
CA ALA A 58 18.69 6.99 -7.41
C ALA A 58 17.39 7.45 -6.73
N LEU A 59 16.24 7.16 -7.35
CA LEU A 59 14.92 7.47 -6.82
C LEU A 59 14.19 6.18 -6.42
N TYR A 60 13.67 6.17 -5.20
CA TYR A 60 12.90 5.06 -4.63
C TYR A 60 11.48 5.51 -4.37
N SER A 61 10.52 4.81 -4.97
CA SER A 61 9.10 4.93 -4.62
C SER A 61 8.79 4.03 -3.43
N VAL A 62 8.25 4.63 -2.37
CA VAL A 62 8.03 3.99 -1.08
C VAL A 62 6.63 4.30 -0.58
N GLU A 63 5.83 3.27 -0.32
CA GLU A 63 4.52 3.44 0.29
C GLU A 63 4.63 3.92 1.75
N PRO A 64 3.72 4.79 2.23
CA PRO A 64 3.68 5.28 3.61
C PRO A 64 3.14 4.21 4.57
N ASN A 65 3.89 3.11 4.70
CA ASN A 65 3.57 1.97 5.56
C ASN A 65 4.79 1.58 6.43
N ILE A 66 4.62 0.61 7.33
CA ILE A 66 5.68 0.20 8.27
C ILE A 66 6.94 -0.27 7.52
N ASN A 67 6.79 -1.04 6.44
CA ASN A 67 7.93 -1.52 5.68
C ASN A 67 8.63 -0.38 4.92
N GLY A 68 7.86 0.59 4.44
CA GLY A 68 8.37 1.80 3.81
C GLY A 68 9.17 2.66 4.78
N LEU A 69 8.68 2.83 6.01
CA LEU A 69 9.41 3.52 7.08
C LEU A 69 10.73 2.82 7.43
N ARG A 70 10.71 1.48 7.54
CA ARG A 70 11.92 0.70 7.82
C ARG A 70 12.95 0.81 6.69
N PHE A 71 12.49 0.86 5.44
CA PHE A 71 13.37 1.13 4.31
C PHE A 71 13.95 2.55 4.38
N ALA A 72 13.10 3.56 4.64
CA ALA A 72 13.51 4.95 4.74
C ALA A 72 14.57 5.17 5.84
N LYS A 73 14.43 4.47 6.98
CA LYS A 73 15.40 4.45 8.08
C LYS A 73 16.70 3.68 7.79
N GLY A 74 16.77 2.94 6.68
CA GLY A 74 17.90 2.07 6.34
C GLY A 74 17.94 0.74 7.09
N GLU A 75 16.88 0.36 7.81
CA GLU A 75 16.81 -0.92 8.54
C GLU A 75 16.69 -2.13 7.59
N ILE A 76 16.16 -1.91 6.39
CA ILE A 76 16.04 -2.92 5.34
C ILE A 76 16.52 -2.33 4.00
N SER A 77 17.12 -3.19 3.16
CA SER A 77 17.49 -2.80 1.79
C SER A 77 16.27 -2.73 0.88
N TYR A 78 16.38 -1.97 -0.23
CA TYR A 78 15.30 -1.82 -1.20
C TYR A 78 14.84 -3.16 -1.79
N ASN A 79 15.78 -4.09 -2.06
CA ASN A 79 15.44 -5.43 -2.55
C ASN A 79 14.59 -6.21 -1.51
N LYS A 80 14.92 -6.09 -0.23
CA LYS A 80 14.16 -6.73 0.85
C LYS A 80 12.77 -6.10 0.99
N TYR A 81 12.67 -4.78 0.88
CA TYR A 81 11.40 -4.06 0.82
C TYR A 81 10.50 -4.58 -0.31
N ARG A 82 11.02 -4.65 -1.54
CA ARG A 82 10.29 -5.16 -2.72
C ARG A 82 9.84 -6.61 -2.57
N LYS A 83 10.65 -7.47 -1.94
CA LYS A 83 10.27 -8.86 -1.64
C LYS A 83 9.13 -8.95 -0.64
N LEU A 84 9.12 -8.08 0.38
CA LEU A 84 8.03 -8.04 1.37
C LEU A 84 6.72 -7.57 0.74
N GLN A 85 6.78 -6.54 -0.12
CA GLN A 85 5.62 -6.05 -0.87
C GLN A 85 5.02 -7.17 -1.73
N ARG A 86 5.83 -7.81 -2.58
CA ARG A 86 5.37 -8.92 -3.43
C ARG A 86 4.82 -10.10 -2.64
N ARG A 87 5.44 -10.47 -1.51
CA ARG A 87 4.93 -11.56 -0.65
C ARG A 87 3.54 -11.24 -0.13
N ASN A 88 3.31 -10.00 0.30
CA ASN A 88 2.01 -9.56 0.78
C ASN A 88 0.94 -9.67 -0.32
N ASP A 89 1.26 -9.21 -1.54
CA ASP A 89 0.34 -9.26 -2.69
C ASP A 89 -0.03 -10.70 -3.05
N VAL A 90 0.96 -11.58 -3.11
CA VAL A 90 0.76 -13.01 -3.41
C VAL A 90 -0.08 -13.68 -2.32
N ASN A 91 0.20 -13.39 -1.04
CA ASN A 91 -0.58 -13.93 0.07
C ASN A 91 -2.04 -13.47 0.02
N MET A 92 -2.26 -12.18 -0.29
CA MET A 92 -3.59 -11.62 -0.45
C MET A 92 -4.35 -12.30 -1.59
N LEU A 93 -3.71 -12.51 -2.74
CA LEU A 93 -4.30 -13.26 -3.87
C LEU A 93 -4.66 -14.71 -3.47
N PHE A 94 -3.77 -15.43 -2.80
CA PHE A 94 -4.06 -16.79 -2.34
C PHE A 94 -5.25 -16.83 -1.38
N CYS A 95 -5.35 -15.88 -0.46
CA CYS A 95 -6.51 -15.75 0.42
C CYS A 95 -7.81 -15.51 -0.38
N PHE A 96 -7.79 -14.61 -1.37
CA PHE A 96 -8.95 -14.37 -2.22
C PHE A 96 -9.41 -15.62 -2.99
N PHE A 97 -8.48 -16.33 -3.64
CA PHE A 97 -8.81 -17.56 -4.35
C PHE A 97 -9.27 -18.68 -3.41
N GLY A 98 -8.70 -18.77 -2.21
CA GLY A 98 -9.13 -19.72 -1.18
C GLY A 98 -10.58 -19.48 -0.75
N ILE A 99 -10.96 -18.22 -0.53
CA ILE A 99 -12.33 -17.83 -0.17
C ILE A 99 -13.30 -18.15 -1.33
N ILE A 100 -12.97 -17.75 -2.56
CA ILE A 100 -13.81 -18.00 -3.74
C ILE A 100 -14.00 -19.51 -3.96
N GLY A 101 -12.92 -20.29 -3.85
CA GLY A 101 -12.96 -21.74 -3.94
C GLY A 101 -13.87 -22.36 -2.88
N PHE A 102 -13.75 -21.94 -1.62
CA PHE A 102 -14.59 -22.42 -0.54
C PHE A 102 -16.08 -22.12 -0.77
N PHE A 103 -16.43 -20.90 -1.22
CA PHE A 103 -17.81 -20.55 -1.54
C PHE A 103 -18.33 -21.32 -2.76
N SER A 104 -17.51 -21.53 -3.78
CA SER A 104 -17.91 -22.29 -4.98
C SER A 104 -18.19 -23.76 -4.65
N ILE A 105 -17.34 -24.39 -3.83
CA ILE A 105 -17.51 -25.78 -3.41
C ILE A 105 -18.74 -25.92 -2.50
N SER A 106 -18.90 -25.04 -1.51
CA SER A 106 -20.05 -25.10 -0.60
C SER A 106 -21.39 -24.88 -1.33
N MET A 107 -21.44 -23.96 -2.30
CA MET A 107 -22.61 -23.76 -3.15
C MET A 107 -22.93 -25.01 -3.99
N TRP A 108 -21.92 -25.65 -4.58
CA TRP A 108 -22.12 -26.88 -5.35
C TRP A 108 -22.66 -28.04 -4.50
N VAL A 109 -22.14 -28.21 -3.27
CA VAL A 109 -22.61 -29.22 -2.33
C VAL A 109 -24.07 -28.96 -1.92
N LEU A 110 -24.41 -27.71 -1.60
CA LEU A 110 -25.78 -27.32 -1.25
C LEU A 110 -26.76 -27.56 -2.41
N SER A 111 -26.38 -27.21 -3.65
CA SER A 111 -27.20 -27.46 -4.84
C SER A 111 -27.42 -28.94 -5.13
N LYS A 112 -26.57 -29.84 -4.61
CA LYS A 112 -26.72 -31.29 -4.77
C LYS A 112 -27.51 -31.95 -3.64
N MET A 113 -27.69 -31.25 -2.52
CA MET A 113 -28.50 -31.69 -1.38
C MET A 113 -29.97 -31.23 -1.45
N ILE A 114 -30.27 -30.27 -2.32
CA ILE A 114 -31.62 -29.83 -2.72
C ILE A 114 -32.11 -30.70 -3.87
#